data_AF-A0A1M7I0N8-F1
#
_entry.id   AF-A0A1M7I0N8-F1
#
_cell.length_a   1.000
_cell.length_b   1.000
_cell.length_c   1.000
_cell.angle_alpha   90.00
_cell.angle_beta   90.00
_cell.angle_gamma   90.00
#
_symmetry.space_group_name_H-M   'P 1'
#
loop_
_entity.id
_entity.type
_entity.pdbx_description
1 polymer ?
#
loop_
_entity_poly.entity_id
_entity_poly.type
_entity_poly.pdbx_seq_one_letter_code
_entity_poly.pdbx_strand_id
1 'polypeptide(L)'
;METYGKQILGVFSNERRLLGELAHTDYTEEDIRKKVSFLGGKLELFLKTIVFPASSSSGNLVSFISKAKNQGLPISEYQKLDSFRKLYNIAKHEPNASISLIETTKKLVDANAALKQLIDLNLGLTSLVVRPQSKRVFWIAAWDNFVGGITEIHIIIPGVSEHWLGPPTMDSIYINISDWGDFKSDLKEVGGLHSGFGIIPEKQIELFETDSDFLDSFAFEGEYRELLLITSKFERQQSRHPHLHRNNSSYSTLLVLLLALIDVLPTVDTSKLAEEIRTQAVNLYGLSSDSPELDEKIHLLVEMANMVPNSLIGSVKGPLWLSPERFDEEKGSAIAKHSSLPIIVTKHLAIAMEWKV
;
A
#
# COMPACT_ATOMS: atom_id res chain seq x y z
N MET A 1 17.43 -11.23 -1.22
CA MET A 1 16.41 -10.36 -0.62
C MET A 1 15.51 -9.83 -1.72
N GLU A 2 14.20 -10.05 -1.59
CA GLU A 2 13.17 -9.64 -2.55
C GLU A 2 12.85 -8.16 -2.32
N THR A 3 12.83 -7.34 -3.37
CA THR A 3 12.45 -5.91 -3.31
C THR A 3 11.20 -5.68 -4.15
N TYR A 4 10.50 -4.56 -3.98
CA TYR A 4 9.33 -4.27 -4.83
C TYR A 4 9.69 -4.27 -6.32
N GLY A 5 10.87 -3.75 -6.67
CA GLY A 5 11.40 -3.84 -8.04
C GLY A 5 11.59 -5.29 -8.51
N LYS A 6 12.12 -6.18 -7.66
CA LYS A 6 12.26 -7.60 -8.02
C LYS A 6 10.93 -8.31 -8.18
N GLN A 7 9.93 -7.97 -7.36
CA GLN A 7 8.60 -8.57 -7.46
C GLN A 7 7.94 -8.27 -8.81
N ILE A 8 7.93 -6.99 -9.23
CA ILE A 8 7.32 -6.63 -10.52
C ILE A 8 8.09 -7.24 -11.69
N LEU A 9 9.43 -7.35 -11.61
CA LEU A 9 10.24 -8.06 -12.60
C LEU A 9 9.91 -9.56 -12.63
N GLY A 10 9.64 -10.16 -11.47
CA GLY A 10 9.18 -11.54 -11.35
C GLY A 10 7.83 -11.75 -12.02
N VAL A 11 6.87 -10.86 -11.79
CA VAL A 11 5.55 -10.86 -12.45
C VAL A 11 5.68 -10.78 -13.97
N PHE A 12 6.44 -9.79 -14.47
CA PHE A 12 6.69 -9.64 -15.91
C PHE A 12 7.39 -10.86 -16.51
N SER A 13 8.38 -11.42 -15.80
CA SER A 13 9.14 -12.59 -16.27
C SER A 13 8.25 -13.84 -16.33
N ASN A 14 7.38 -14.05 -15.33
CA ASN A 14 6.45 -15.17 -15.32
C ASN A 14 5.39 -15.04 -16.41
N GLU A 15 4.75 -13.88 -16.56
CA GLU A 15 3.74 -13.70 -17.61
C GLU A 15 4.35 -13.75 -19.01
N ARG A 16 5.58 -13.27 -19.20
CA ARG A 16 6.30 -13.47 -20.47
C ARG A 16 6.50 -14.95 -20.77
N ARG A 17 6.84 -15.77 -19.77
CA ARG A 17 6.95 -17.23 -19.95
C ARG A 17 5.61 -17.83 -20.34
N LEU A 18 4.54 -17.52 -19.62
CA LEU A 18 3.19 -18.01 -19.91
C LEU A 18 2.67 -17.53 -21.27
N LEU A 19 3.05 -16.33 -21.71
CA LEU A 19 2.74 -15.86 -23.06
C LEU A 19 3.52 -16.66 -24.11
N GLY A 20 4.80 -16.94 -23.85
CA GLY A 20 5.61 -17.79 -24.72
C GLY A 20 5.06 -19.21 -24.88
N GLU A 21 4.42 -19.75 -23.84
CA GLU A 21 3.77 -21.07 -23.89
C GLU A 21 2.59 -21.12 -24.88
N LEU A 22 1.93 -19.99 -25.15
CA LEU A 22 0.89 -19.92 -26.18
C LEU A 22 1.43 -20.25 -27.57
N ALA A 23 2.74 -20.13 -27.82
CA ALA A 23 3.33 -20.54 -29.10
C ALA A 23 3.30 -22.06 -29.33
N HIS A 24 2.99 -22.85 -28.29
CA HIS A 24 2.97 -24.31 -28.31
C HIS A 24 1.56 -24.90 -28.16
N THR A 25 0.53 -24.06 -28.03
CA THR A 25 -0.86 -24.49 -27.90
C THR A 25 -1.74 -23.70 -28.87
N ASP A 26 -2.96 -24.17 -29.09
CA ASP A 26 -3.97 -23.32 -29.69
C ASP A 26 -4.24 -22.14 -28.75
N TYR A 27 -4.24 -20.92 -29.29
CA TYR A 27 -4.50 -19.69 -28.55
C TYR A 27 -5.41 -18.77 -29.36
N THR A 28 -6.08 -17.87 -28.66
CA THR A 28 -6.89 -16.80 -29.24
C THR A 28 -6.24 -15.44 -28.98
N GLU A 29 -6.60 -14.42 -29.75
CA GLU A 29 -6.15 -13.05 -29.45
C GLU A 29 -6.59 -12.58 -28.05
N GLU A 30 -7.71 -13.09 -27.55
CA GLU A 30 -8.22 -12.80 -26.21
C GLU A 30 -7.28 -13.31 -25.09
N ASP A 31 -6.63 -14.45 -25.30
CA ASP A 31 -5.63 -14.98 -24.35
C ASP A 31 -4.43 -14.02 -24.23
N ILE A 32 -4.04 -13.40 -25.35
CA ILE A 32 -2.99 -12.38 -25.37
C ILE A 32 -3.46 -11.12 -24.64
N ARG A 33 -4.68 -10.64 -24.96
CA ARG A 33 -5.26 -9.43 -24.33
C ARG A 33 -5.33 -9.53 -22.83
N LYS A 34 -5.80 -10.66 -22.28
CA LYS A 34 -5.89 -10.88 -20.83
C LYS A 34 -4.53 -10.72 -20.16
N LYS A 35 -3.47 -11.31 -20.72
CA LYS A 35 -2.11 -11.21 -20.19
C LYS A 35 -1.55 -9.80 -20.27
N VAL A 36 -1.74 -9.13 -21.40
CA VAL A 36 -1.31 -7.73 -21.58
C VAL A 36 -2.06 -6.80 -20.62
N SER A 37 -3.37 -6.95 -20.48
CA SER A 37 -4.20 -6.15 -19.57
C SER A 37 -3.81 -6.34 -18.11
N PHE A 38 -3.56 -7.58 -17.69
CA PHE A 38 -3.04 -7.86 -16.35
C PHE A 38 -1.69 -7.18 -16.10
N LEU A 39 -0.72 -7.33 -17.02
CA LEU A 39 0.60 -6.70 -16.89
C LEU A 39 0.53 -5.16 -16.95
N GLY A 40 -0.33 -4.61 -17.80
CA GLY A 40 -0.58 -3.18 -17.89
C GLY A 40 -1.12 -2.62 -16.57
N GLY A 41 -2.11 -3.30 -15.98
CA GLY A 41 -2.65 -2.97 -14.66
C GLY A 41 -1.59 -3.06 -13.56
N LYS A 42 -0.80 -4.15 -13.51
CA LYS A 42 0.28 -4.30 -12.53
C LYS A 42 1.38 -3.25 -12.69
N LEU A 43 1.77 -2.91 -13.92
CA LEU A 43 2.74 -1.84 -14.16
C LEU A 43 2.20 -0.48 -13.74
N GLU A 44 0.94 -0.18 -14.09
CA GLU A 44 0.30 1.08 -13.70
C GLU A 44 0.21 1.20 -12.18
N LEU A 45 -0.24 0.15 -11.50
CA LEU A 45 -0.29 0.10 -10.04
C LEU A 45 1.10 0.24 -9.44
N PHE A 46 2.11 -0.47 -9.96
CA PHE A 46 3.50 -0.38 -9.51
C PHE A 46 4.05 1.04 -9.65
N LEU A 47 3.82 1.70 -10.79
CA LEU A 47 4.25 3.08 -10.98
C LEU A 47 3.54 4.03 -10.02
N LYS A 48 2.24 3.83 -9.77
CA LYS A 48 1.43 4.63 -8.85
C LYS A 48 1.83 4.45 -7.38
N THR A 49 2.03 3.20 -6.95
CA THR A 49 2.20 2.84 -5.52
C THR A 49 3.65 2.75 -5.09
N ILE A 50 4.54 2.28 -5.96
CA ILE A 50 5.93 1.98 -5.61
C ILE A 50 6.84 3.06 -6.17
N VAL A 51 6.72 3.41 -7.45
CA VAL A 51 7.68 4.33 -8.08
C VAL A 51 7.35 5.79 -7.76
N PHE A 52 6.06 6.16 -7.77
CA PHE A 52 5.60 7.53 -7.55
C PHE A 52 4.45 7.67 -6.52
N PRO A 53 4.59 7.08 -5.32
CA PRO A 53 3.55 7.05 -4.28
C PRO A 53 2.98 8.42 -3.89
N ALA A 54 3.80 9.48 -3.93
CA ALA A 54 3.38 10.84 -3.58
C ALA A 54 2.59 11.58 -4.68
N SER A 55 2.27 10.92 -5.80
CA SER A 55 1.58 11.54 -6.93
C SER A 55 0.08 11.27 -6.87
N SER A 56 -0.74 12.16 -7.41
CA SER A 56 -2.18 11.92 -7.52
C SER A 56 -2.48 10.62 -8.28
N SER A 57 -3.41 9.83 -7.76
CA SER A 57 -3.90 8.60 -8.40
C SER A 57 -4.58 8.83 -9.75
N SER A 58 -5.04 10.06 -9.99
CA SER A 58 -5.71 10.50 -11.23
C SER A 58 -4.81 10.47 -12.47
N GLY A 59 -3.49 10.32 -12.31
CA GLY A 59 -2.58 10.07 -13.41
C GLY A 59 -2.87 8.75 -14.11
N ASN A 60 -2.67 8.69 -15.41
CA ASN A 60 -2.77 7.46 -16.21
C ASN A 60 -1.37 6.89 -16.49
N LEU A 61 -1.28 5.69 -17.06
CA LEU A 61 0.00 5.03 -17.31
C LEU A 61 0.99 5.90 -18.14
N VAL A 62 0.51 6.72 -19.10
CA VAL A 62 1.39 7.62 -19.88
C VAL A 62 1.99 8.73 -19.02
N SER A 63 1.23 9.30 -18.09
CA SER A 63 1.75 10.37 -17.22
C SER A 63 2.86 9.85 -16.32
N PHE A 64 2.73 8.63 -15.78
CA PHE A 64 3.75 8.04 -14.92
C PHE A 64 5.01 7.61 -15.67
N ILE A 65 4.88 7.05 -16.88
CA ILE A 65 6.05 6.74 -17.73
C ILE A 65 6.78 8.03 -18.12
N SER A 66 6.04 9.10 -18.42
CA SER A 66 6.63 10.42 -18.70
C SER A 66 7.33 11.02 -17.48
N LYS A 67 6.77 10.83 -16.27
CA LYS A 67 7.41 11.23 -15.01
C LYS A 67 8.72 10.48 -14.78
N ALA A 68 8.79 9.18 -15.07
CA ALA A 68 10.03 8.40 -14.99
C ALA A 68 11.11 8.92 -15.95
N LYS A 69 10.74 9.29 -17.18
CA LYS A 69 11.66 9.99 -18.11
C LYS A 69 12.22 11.27 -17.51
N ASN A 70 11.37 12.10 -16.91
CA ASN A 70 11.81 13.34 -16.28
C ASN A 70 12.69 13.11 -15.03
N GLN A 71 12.65 11.91 -14.45
CA GLN A 71 13.45 11.48 -13.30
C GLN A 71 14.69 10.66 -13.71
N GLY A 72 15.09 10.72 -14.98
CA GLY A 72 16.36 10.16 -15.45
C GLY A 72 16.26 8.85 -16.23
N LEU A 73 15.05 8.33 -16.51
CA LEU A 73 14.91 7.16 -17.39
C LEU A 73 15.37 7.50 -18.82
N PRO A 74 16.31 6.74 -19.41
CA PRO A 74 16.78 7.00 -20.77
C PRO A 74 15.64 6.99 -21.80
N ILE A 75 15.76 7.82 -22.84
CA ILE A 75 14.72 7.95 -23.88
C ILE A 75 14.43 6.61 -24.55
N SER A 76 15.44 5.77 -24.78
CA SER A 76 15.27 4.42 -25.34
C SER A 76 14.39 3.53 -24.45
N GLU A 77 14.58 3.59 -23.13
CA GLU A 77 13.81 2.79 -22.17
C GLU A 77 12.39 3.34 -21.98
N TYR A 78 12.25 4.67 -21.96
CA TYR A 78 10.95 5.34 -22.03
C TYR A 78 10.15 4.89 -23.25
N GLN A 79 10.77 4.84 -24.44
CA GLN A 79 10.10 4.42 -25.67
C GLN A 79 9.63 2.96 -25.62
N LYS A 80 10.39 2.07 -24.98
CA LYS A 80 10.00 0.67 -24.77
C LYS A 80 8.79 0.56 -23.84
N LEU A 81 8.78 1.29 -22.72
CA LEU A 81 7.61 1.33 -21.82
C LEU A 81 6.39 1.96 -22.49
N ASP A 82 6.54 3.05 -23.25
CA ASP A 82 5.43 3.66 -24.01
C ASP A 82 4.90 2.73 -25.11
N SER A 83 5.77 1.96 -25.77
CA SER A 83 5.36 0.93 -26.74
C SER A 83 4.49 -0.16 -26.11
N PHE A 84 4.87 -0.62 -24.90
CA PHE A 84 4.05 -1.55 -24.13
C PHE A 84 2.73 -0.91 -23.66
N ARG A 85 2.75 0.33 -23.18
CA ARG A 85 1.53 1.07 -22.83
C ARG A 85 0.55 1.16 -24.00
N LYS A 86 1.04 1.45 -25.22
CA LYS A 86 0.20 1.47 -26.43
C LYS A 86 -0.44 0.12 -26.68
N LEU A 87 0.31 -0.97 -26.53
CA LEU A 87 -0.23 -2.33 -26.63
C LEU A 87 -1.30 -2.61 -25.56
N TYR A 88 -1.07 -2.18 -24.32
CA TYR A 88 -2.06 -2.28 -23.23
C TYR A 88 -3.35 -1.52 -23.54
N ASN A 89 -3.26 -0.29 -24.05
CA ASN A 89 -4.45 0.48 -24.44
C ASN A 89 -5.24 -0.23 -25.54
N ILE A 90 -4.56 -0.79 -26.56
CA ILE A 90 -5.21 -1.58 -27.62
C ILE A 90 -5.90 -2.81 -27.01
N ALA A 91 -5.22 -3.54 -26.14
CA ALA A 91 -5.79 -4.73 -25.49
C ALA A 91 -7.03 -4.39 -24.65
N LYS A 92 -7.06 -3.22 -24.00
CA LYS A 92 -8.14 -2.79 -23.11
C LYS A 92 -9.34 -2.16 -23.82
N HIS A 93 -9.11 -1.40 -24.91
CA HIS A 93 -10.15 -0.54 -25.50
C HIS A 93 -10.52 -0.89 -26.94
N GLU A 94 -9.73 -1.70 -27.64
CA GLU A 94 -9.94 -2.00 -29.06
C GLU A 94 -10.13 -3.52 -29.27
N PRO A 95 -11.34 -4.05 -28.99
CA PRO A 95 -11.60 -5.50 -29.02
C PRO A 95 -11.39 -6.14 -30.41
N ASN A 96 -11.50 -5.35 -31.48
CA ASN A 96 -11.38 -5.83 -32.86
C ASN A 96 -10.00 -5.60 -33.48
N ALA A 97 -9.07 -4.92 -32.78
CA ALA A 97 -7.75 -4.61 -33.34
C ALA A 97 -6.84 -5.84 -33.24
N SER A 98 -6.34 -6.39 -34.35
CA SER A 98 -5.54 -7.62 -34.29
C SER A 98 -4.29 -7.49 -33.41
N ILE A 99 -4.03 -8.52 -32.62
CA ILE A 99 -2.87 -8.61 -31.72
C ILE A 99 -2.04 -9.85 -32.04
N SER A 100 -0.80 -9.61 -32.49
CA SER A 100 0.17 -10.66 -32.78
C SER A 100 0.90 -11.15 -31.53
N LEU A 101 0.99 -12.47 -31.35
CA LEU A 101 1.77 -13.10 -30.29
C LEU A 101 3.26 -12.72 -30.36
N ILE A 102 3.83 -12.71 -31.57
CA ILE A 102 5.25 -12.40 -31.80
C ILE A 102 5.56 -10.95 -31.42
N GLU A 103 4.74 -10.01 -31.90
CA GLU A 103 4.94 -8.58 -31.60
C GLU A 103 4.73 -8.27 -30.11
N THR A 104 3.72 -8.90 -29.50
CA THR A 104 3.46 -8.80 -28.07
C THR A 104 4.65 -9.29 -27.26
N THR A 105 5.18 -10.47 -27.61
CA THR A 105 6.35 -11.06 -26.94
C THR A 105 7.55 -10.13 -27.03
N LYS A 106 7.82 -9.55 -28.21
CA LYS A 106 8.91 -8.59 -28.40
C LYS A 106 8.73 -7.35 -27.51
N LYS A 107 7.53 -6.75 -27.51
CA LYS A 107 7.21 -5.59 -26.67
C LYS A 107 7.35 -5.89 -25.17
N LEU A 108 7.00 -7.09 -24.73
CA LEU A 108 7.20 -7.51 -23.33
C LEU A 108 8.67 -7.71 -22.97
N VAL A 109 9.49 -8.26 -23.87
CA VAL A 109 10.94 -8.35 -23.66
C VAL A 109 11.54 -6.96 -23.47
N ASP A 110 11.18 -6.03 -24.37
CA ASP A 110 11.65 -4.65 -24.33
C ASP A 110 11.17 -3.93 -23.06
N ALA A 111 9.89 -4.10 -22.68
CA ALA A 111 9.33 -3.51 -21.48
C ALA A 111 10.00 -4.05 -20.20
N ASN A 112 10.27 -5.35 -20.13
CA ASN A 112 10.94 -5.95 -18.97
C ASN A 112 12.38 -5.43 -18.82
N ALA A 113 13.10 -5.23 -19.94
CA ALA A 113 14.43 -4.62 -19.93
C ALA A 113 14.39 -3.15 -19.48
N ALA A 114 13.42 -2.38 -19.96
CA ALA A 114 13.23 -0.99 -19.57
C ALA A 114 12.80 -0.85 -18.10
N LEU A 115 11.97 -1.78 -17.61
CA LEU A 115 11.56 -1.83 -16.21
C LEU A 115 12.75 -2.07 -15.28
N LYS A 116 13.70 -2.92 -15.69
CA LYS A 116 14.95 -3.12 -14.95
C LYS A 116 15.74 -1.81 -14.81
N GLN A 117 15.90 -1.08 -15.92
CA GLN A 117 16.57 0.23 -15.91
C GLN A 117 15.82 1.26 -15.05
N LEU A 118 14.49 1.23 -15.07
CA LEU A 118 13.68 2.08 -14.18
C LEU A 118 13.92 1.76 -12.70
N ILE A 119 14.03 0.48 -12.35
CA ILE A 119 14.31 0.05 -10.98
C ILE A 119 15.72 0.46 -10.55
N ASP A 120 16.70 0.41 -11.46
CA ASP A 120 18.09 0.81 -11.19
C ASP A 120 18.22 2.32 -10.85
N LEU A 121 17.22 3.15 -11.20
CA LEU A 121 17.14 4.54 -10.77
C LEU A 121 16.79 4.70 -9.27
N ASN A 122 16.41 3.62 -8.58
CA ASN A 122 15.99 3.60 -7.17
C ASN A 122 14.90 4.63 -6.84
N LEU A 123 13.96 4.84 -7.76
CA LEU A 123 12.84 5.75 -7.57
C LEU A 123 11.83 5.16 -6.56
N GLY A 124 11.27 6.02 -5.70
CA GLY A 124 10.26 5.64 -4.72
C GLY A 124 10.71 4.45 -3.87
N LEU A 125 9.89 3.40 -3.83
CA LEU A 125 10.07 2.19 -3.00
C LEU A 125 10.70 1.02 -3.75
N THR A 126 11.19 1.23 -4.97
CA THR A 126 11.66 0.14 -5.86
C THR A 126 12.79 -0.70 -5.26
N SER A 127 13.69 -0.07 -4.50
CA SER A 127 14.81 -0.71 -3.81
C SER A 127 14.44 -1.25 -2.43
N LEU A 128 13.28 -0.85 -1.89
CA LEU A 128 12.84 -1.31 -0.58
C LEU A 128 12.55 -2.81 -0.64
N VAL A 129 13.08 -3.50 0.38
CA VAL A 129 12.88 -4.93 0.58
C VAL A 129 11.41 -5.17 0.85
N VAL A 130 10.80 -6.09 0.11
CA VAL A 130 9.48 -6.60 0.48
C VAL A 130 9.69 -7.47 1.69
N ARG A 131 9.32 -6.93 2.84
CA ARG A 131 9.24 -7.68 4.08
C ARG A 131 7.76 -8.05 4.19
N PRO A 132 7.36 -9.27 3.77
CA PRO A 132 5.98 -9.69 3.94
C PRO A 132 5.63 -9.49 5.42
N GLN A 133 4.70 -8.58 5.67
CA GLN A 133 4.11 -8.43 6.98
C GLN A 133 3.05 -9.52 7.13
N SER A 134 2.62 -9.76 8.37
CA SER A 134 1.48 -10.64 8.60
C SER A 134 0.25 -10.07 7.88
N LYS A 135 -0.38 -10.87 7.02
CA LYS A 135 -1.73 -10.57 6.55
C LYS A 135 -2.69 -10.56 7.73
N ARG A 136 -3.66 -9.66 7.67
CA ARG A 136 -4.75 -9.57 8.65
C ARG A 136 -6.06 -9.30 7.93
N VAL A 137 -7.15 -9.59 8.61
CA VAL A 137 -8.48 -9.14 8.21
C VAL A 137 -8.73 -7.78 8.86
N PHE A 138 -9.21 -6.84 8.06
CA PHE A 138 -9.70 -5.53 8.47
C PHE A 138 -11.15 -5.42 8.02
N TRP A 139 -12.01 -4.89 8.88
CA TRP A 139 -13.34 -4.44 8.45
C TRP A 139 -13.21 -3.01 7.94
N ILE A 140 -13.83 -2.73 6.82
CA ILE A 140 -13.86 -1.39 6.24
C ILE A 140 -15.33 -1.01 6.12
N ALA A 141 -15.72 0.07 6.78
CA ALA A 141 -17.06 0.61 6.75
C ALA A 141 -17.00 2.03 6.20
N ALA A 142 -17.97 2.39 5.37
CA ALA A 142 -18.02 3.68 4.69
C ALA A 142 -19.36 4.38 4.89
N TRP A 143 -19.30 5.70 5.07
CA TRP A 143 -20.45 6.59 5.17
C TRP A 143 -20.33 7.71 4.14
N ASP A 144 -21.38 7.94 3.36
CA ASP A 144 -21.46 9.04 2.42
C ASP A 144 -21.99 10.29 3.11
N ASN A 145 -21.09 11.20 3.43
CA ASN A 145 -21.47 12.50 3.96
C ASN A 145 -22.04 13.33 2.80
N PHE A 146 -23.38 13.33 2.66
CA PHE A 146 -24.15 13.97 1.58
C PHE A 146 -23.74 15.42 1.29
N VAL A 147 -23.18 16.11 2.28
CA VAL A 147 -22.70 17.48 2.14
C VAL A 147 -21.25 17.52 1.65
N GLY A 148 -21.07 17.46 0.33
CA GLY A 148 -19.79 17.72 -0.33
C GLY A 148 -19.21 16.57 -1.15
N GLY A 149 -19.94 15.44 -1.26
CA GLY A 149 -19.52 14.28 -2.05
C GLY A 149 -18.28 13.59 -1.47
N ILE A 150 -18.19 13.55 -0.14
CA ILE A 150 -17.08 12.97 0.59
C ILE A 150 -17.55 11.69 1.27
N THR A 151 -16.82 10.60 1.06
CA THR A 151 -17.03 9.34 1.76
C THR A 151 -16.04 9.26 2.92
N GLU A 152 -16.55 9.13 4.12
CA GLU A 152 -15.79 8.77 5.31
C GLU A 152 -15.63 7.25 5.35
N ILE A 153 -14.41 6.78 5.57
CA ILE A 153 -14.09 5.36 5.59
C ILE A 153 -13.32 5.07 6.86
N HIS A 154 -13.81 4.10 7.64
CA HIS A 154 -13.16 3.60 8.83
C HIS A 154 -12.47 2.27 8.54
N ILE A 155 -11.22 2.14 8.97
CA ILE A 155 -10.47 0.89 8.97
C ILE A 155 -10.53 0.34 10.40
N ILE A 156 -11.26 -0.76 10.56
CA ILE A 156 -11.62 -1.34 11.84
C ILE A 156 -10.90 -2.68 12.00
N ILE A 157 -10.37 -2.93 13.19
CA ILE A 157 -9.84 -4.25 13.53
C ILE A 157 -11.02 -5.12 13.98
N PRO A 158 -11.21 -6.32 13.38
CA PRO A 158 -12.28 -7.23 13.78
C PRO A 158 -12.26 -7.51 15.28
N GLY A 159 -13.42 -7.38 15.92
CA GLY A 159 -13.58 -7.56 17.35
C GLY A 159 -15.06 -7.63 17.72
N VAL A 160 -15.33 -8.00 18.96
CA VAL A 160 -16.68 -7.93 19.52
C VAL A 160 -16.77 -6.65 20.34
N SER A 161 -17.72 -5.79 19.99
CA SER A 161 -17.98 -4.54 20.68
C SER A 161 -19.49 -4.33 20.80
N GLU A 162 -19.92 -3.82 21.95
CA GLU A 162 -21.30 -3.35 22.15
C GLU A 162 -21.42 -1.84 21.83
N HIS A 163 -20.33 -1.20 21.41
CA HIS A 163 -20.33 0.19 20.98
C HIS A 163 -20.96 0.31 19.58
N TRP A 164 -21.70 1.40 19.34
CA TRP A 164 -22.46 1.61 18.09
C TRP A 164 -21.56 1.74 16.85
N LEU A 165 -20.36 2.33 16.99
CA LEU A 165 -19.31 2.33 15.94
C LEU A 165 -18.59 0.98 15.76
N GLY A 166 -18.94 -0.02 16.56
CA GLY A 166 -18.27 -1.30 16.60
C GLY A 166 -16.93 -1.28 17.33
N PRO A 167 -16.02 -2.21 17.01
CA PRO A 167 -14.68 -2.27 17.59
C PRO A 167 -13.87 -1.01 17.30
N PRO A 168 -12.76 -0.77 18.02
CA PRO A 168 -11.93 0.41 17.81
C PRO A 168 -11.50 0.58 16.35
N THR A 169 -11.78 1.77 15.82
CA THR A 169 -11.25 2.21 14.52
C THR A 169 -9.75 2.40 14.65
N MET A 170 -9.00 1.70 13.80
CA MET A 170 -7.55 1.79 13.72
C MET A 170 -7.12 3.07 13.01
N ASP A 171 -7.89 3.49 12.00
CA ASP A 171 -7.62 4.67 11.19
C ASP A 171 -8.90 5.11 10.43
N SER A 172 -9.00 6.40 10.13
CA SER A 172 -10.12 7.00 9.38
C SER A 172 -9.59 7.87 8.25
N ILE A 173 -10.22 7.73 7.08
CA ILE A 173 -9.87 8.45 5.86
C ILE A 173 -11.11 9.07 5.21
N TYR A 174 -10.89 10.09 4.40
CA TYR A 174 -11.93 10.80 3.66
C TYR A 174 -11.56 10.82 2.19
N ILE A 175 -12.43 10.30 1.32
CA ILE A 175 -12.20 10.28 -0.13
C ILE A 175 -13.35 10.97 -0.86
N ASN A 176 -13.22 11.22 -2.17
CA ASN A 176 -14.42 11.56 -2.95
C ASN A 176 -15.30 10.33 -3.15
N ILE A 177 -16.62 10.53 -3.11
CA ILE A 177 -17.57 9.49 -3.50
C ILE A 177 -17.35 9.03 -4.95
N SER A 178 -16.89 9.92 -5.84
CA SER A 178 -16.54 9.57 -7.23
C SER A 178 -15.39 8.56 -7.33
N ASP A 179 -14.50 8.54 -6.33
CA ASP A 179 -13.31 7.69 -6.33
C ASP A 179 -13.58 6.34 -5.66
N TRP A 180 -14.78 6.12 -5.12
CA TRP A 180 -15.14 4.93 -4.35
C TRP A 180 -14.98 3.61 -5.13
N GLY A 181 -15.36 3.60 -6.41
CA GLY A 181 -15.21 2.44 -7.27
C GLY A 181 -13.73 2.08 -7.51
N ASP A 182 -12.91 3.10 -7.78
CA ASP A 182 -11.47 2.95 -8.02
C ASP A 182 -10.74 2.53 -6.75
N PHE A 183 -11.12 3.07 -5.59
CA PHE A 183 -10.62 2.66 -4.29
C PHE A 183 -10.83 1.16 -4.04
N LYS A 184 -12.07 0.66 -4.23
CA LYS A 184 -12.36 -0.78 -4.10
C LYS A 184 -11.60 -1.63 -5.12
N SER A 185 -11.40 -1.13 -6.34
CA SER A 185 -10.62 -1.81 -7.36
C SER A 185 -9.14 -1.93 -6.97
N ASP A 186 -8.54 -0.84 -6.51
CA ASP A 186 -7.13 -0.80 -6.07
C ASP A 186 -6.89 -1.73 -4.87
N LEU A 187 -7.84 -1.83 -3.93
CA LEU A 187 -7.74 -2.77 -2.81
C LEU A 187 -7.75 -4.24 -3.26
N LYS A 188 -8.59 -4.60 -4.23
CA LYS A 188 -8.63 -5.97 -4.80
C LYS A 188 -7.33 -6.39 -5.47
N GLU A 189 -6.52 -5.43 -5.91
CA GLU A 189 -5.25 -5.71 -6.58
C GLU A 189 -4.12 -6.05 -5.61
N VAL A 190 -4.23 -5.62 -4.35
CA VAL A 190 -3.21 -5.83 -3.30
C VAL A 190 -3.63 -6.84 -2.23
N GLY A 191 -4.93 -7.09 -2.05
CA GLY A 191 -5.44 -8.07 -1.09
C GLY A 191 -6.79 -8.69 -1.47
N GLY A 192 -7.33 -9.51 -0.56
CA GLY A 192 -8.65 -10.12 -0.72
C GLY A 192 -9.74 -9.15 -0.27
N LEU A 193 -10.56 -8.65 -1.20
CA LEU A 193 -11.72 -7.83 -0.85
C LEU A 193 -12.99 -8.68 -0.91
N HIS A 194 -13.65 -8.82 0.23
CA HIS A 194 -14.85 -9.64 0.40
C HIS A 194 -16.02 -8.78 0.86
N SER A 195 -17.24 -9.16 0.50
CA SER A 195 -18.44 -8.51 1.05
C SER A 195 -18.42 -8.60 2.58
N GLY A 196 -18.93 -7.56 3.26
CA GLY A 196 -19.08 -7.57 4.72
C GLY A 196 -20.07 -8.63 5.17
N PHE A 197 -21.11 -8.89 4.38
CA PHE A 197 -22.13 -9.90 4.67
C PHE A 197 -21.54 -11.31 4.78
N GLY A 198 -21.80 -11.97 5.90
CA GLY A 198 -21.29 -13.31 6.21
C GLY A 198 -19.86 -13.35 6.77
N ILE A 199 -19.16 -12.21 6.86
CA ILE A 199 -17.82 -12.11 7.46
C ILE A 199 -17.84 -11.18 8.68
N ILE A 200 -18.45 -10.01 8.55
CA ILE A 200 -18.72 -9.09 9.67
C ILE A 200 -19.97 -9.62 10.40
N PRO A 201 -19.96 -9.71 11.75
CA PRO A 201 -21.13 -10.14 12.52
C PRO A 201 -22.37 -9.34 12.15
N GLU A 202 -23.52 -10.00 11.96
CA GLU A 202 -24.77 -9.36 11.52
C GLU A 202 -25.15 -8.17 12.40
N LYS A 203 -25.09 -8.35 13.73
CA LYS A 203 -25.34 -7.27 14.70
C LYS A 203 -24.48 -6.02 14.44
N GLN A 204 -23.24 -6.19 13.97
CA GLN A 204 -22.36 -5.07 13.68
C GLN A 204 -22.75 -4.38 12.36
N ILE A 205 -23.15 -5.14 11.34
CA ILE A 205 -23.68 -4.58 10.09
C ILE A 205 -24.97 -3.81 10.37
N GLU A 206 -25.88 -4.39 11.14
CA GLU A 206 -27.12 -3.73 11.59
C GLU A 206 -26.82 -2.41 12.31
N LEU A 207 -25.81 -2.39 13.18
CA LEU A 207 -25.38 -1.16 13.84
C LEU A 207 -24.86 -0.11 12.86
N PHE A 208 -24.05 -0.49 11.87
CA PHE A 208 -23.59 0.45 10.84
C PHE A 208 -24.77 1.02 10.04
N GLU A 209 -25.73 0.16 9.67
CA GLU A 209 -26.94 0.53 8.93
C GLU A 209 -27.93 1.39 9.74
N THR A 210 -27.74 1.56 11.05
CA THR A 210 -28.55 2.52 11.84
C THR A 210 -28.27 3.97 11.46
N ASP A 211 -27.11 4.25 10.89
CA ASP A 211 -26.77 5.56 10.33
C ASP A 211 -27.29 5.67 8.89
N SER A 212 -28.08 6.70 8.60
CA SER A 212 -28.68 6.91 7.27
C SER A 212 -27.64 7.17 6.18
N ASP A 213 -26.44 7.61 6.57
CA ASP A 213 -25.36 7.92 5.65
C ASP A 213 -24.49 6.69 5.35
N PHE A 214 -24.77 5.54 5.98
CA PHE A 214 -24.03 4.31 5.74
C PHE A 214 -24.14 3.88 4.26
N LEU A 215 -22.98 3.69 3.65
CA LEU A 215 -22.85 3.40 2.23
C LEU A 215 -22.62 1.90 1.97
N ASP A 216 -21.63 1.31 2.64
CA ASP A 216 -21.17 -0.05 2.37
C ASP A 216 -20.22 -0.55 3.48
N SER A 217 -20.08 -1.88 3.58
CA SER A 217 -19.02 -2.49 4.39
C SER A 217 -18.42 -3.73 3.73
N PHE A 218 -17.12 -3.92 3.92
CA PHE A 218 -16.39 -5.07 3.41
C PHE A 218 -15.28 -5.53 4.35
N ALA A 219 -14.88 -6.78 4.17
CA ALA A 219 -13.69 -7.33 4.80
C ALA A 219 -12.52 -7.32 3.82
N PHE A 220 -11.40 -6.74 4.24
CA PHE A 220 -10.14 -6.76 3.50
C PHE A 220 -9.15 -7.69 4.19
N GLU A 221 -8.66 -8.69 3.47
CA GLU A 221 -7.57 -9.56 3.89
C GLU A 221 -6.27 -9.17 3.18
N GLY A 222 -5.32 -8.60 3.91
CA GLY A 222 -4.06 -8.14 3.32
C GLY A 222 -3.10 -7.54 4.34
N GLU A 223 -2.04 -6.89 3.83
CA GLU A 223 -1.09 -6.16 4.68
C GLU A 223 -1.61 -4.75 4.98
N TYR A 224 -1.47 -4.30 6.24
CA TYR A 224 -1.89 -2.96 6.61
C TYR A 224 -1.11 -1.87 5.86
N ARG A 225 0.17 -2.13 5.58
CA ARG A 225 0.99 -1.22 4.78
C ARG A 225 0.39 -0.96 3.40
N GLU A 226 -0.01 -2.02 2.71
CA GLU A 226 -0.62 -1.91 1.39
C GLU A 226 -1.98 -1.21 1.46
N LEU A 227 -2.80 -1.54 2.47
CA LEU A 227 -4.04 -0.83 2.75
C LEU A 227 -3.77 0.67 2.89
N LEU A 228 -2.81 1.08 3.73
CA LEU A 228 -2.48 2.49 3.92
C LEU A 228 -1.95 3.17 2.65
N LEU A 229 -1.10 2.50 1.87
CA LEU A 229 -0.60 3.02 0.59
C LEU A 229 -1.72 3.22 -0.44
N ILE A 230 -2.76 2.37 -0.44
CA ILE A 230 -3.94 2.60 -1.26
C ILE A 230 -4.72 3.80 -0.73
N THR A 231 -5.00 3.83 0.58
CA THR A 231 -5.83 4.87 1.19
C THR A 231 -5.24 6.28 1.04
N SER A 232 -3.91 6.42 1.19
CA SER A 232 -3.22 7.71 1.11
C SER A 232 -3.34 8.39 -0.25
N LYS A 233 -3.53 7.62 -1.33
CA LYS A 233 -3.75 8.15 -2.67
C LYS A 233 -5.08 8.87 -2.84
N PHE A 234 -6.09 8.44 -2.08
CA PHE A 234 -7.46 8.93 -2.19
C PHE A 234 -7.81 9.91 -1.06
N GLU A 235 -7.03 9.91 0.01
CA GLU A 235 -7.22 10.77 1.18
C GLU A 235 -7.29 12.26 0.82
N ARG A 236 -8.32 12.92 1.33
CA ARG A 236 -8.52 14.37 1.23
C ARG A 236 -8.19 15.03 2.55
N GLN A 237 -7.00 15.61 2.66
CA GLN A 237 -6.57 16.29 3.89
C GLN A 237 -7.39 17.55 4.25
N GLN A 238 -8.19 18.09 3.33
CA GLN A 238 -9.09 19.23 3.56
C GLN A 238 -10.55 18.78 3.62
N SER A 239 -10.94 17.99 4.63
CA SER A 239 -12.35 17.68 4.89
C SER A 239 -12.95 18.66 5.91
N ARG A 240 -14.29 18.75 5.95
CA ARG A 240 -15.02 19.64 6.87
C ARG A 240 -14.90 19.24 8.33
N HIS A 241 -14.36 18.06 8.63
CA HIS A 241 -14.21 17.52 9.98
C HIS A 241 -12.73 17.31 10.33
N PRO A 242 -11.95 18.41 10.51
CA PRO A 242 -10.51 18.33 10.75
C PRO A 242 -10.16 17.36 11.88
N HIS A 243 -10.92 17.36 12.98
CA HIS A 243 -10.65 16.56 14.18
C HIS A 243 -10.76 15.03 14.01
N LEU A 244 -11.35 14.54 12.94
CA LEU A 244 -11.51 13.09 12.69
C LEU A 244 -10.50 12.53 11.69
N HIS A 245 -9.62 13.38 11.13
CA HIS A 245 -8.53 12.89 10.28
C HIS A 245 -7.52 12.07 11.08
N ARG A 246 -6.90 11.10 10.39
CA ARG A 246 -5.69 10.39 10.81
C ARG A 246 -4.67 11.27 11.56
N ASN A 247 -4.45 12.50 11.07
CA ASN A 247 -3.48 13.46 11.61
C ASN A 247 -3.77 13.93 13.05
N ASN A 248 -5.03 13.78 13.50
CA ASN A 248 -5.50 14.17 14.83
C ASN A 248 -5.71 12.97 15.77
N SER A 249 -5.41 11.75 15.30
CA SER A 249 -5.37 10.56 16.13
C SER A 249 -3.93 10.20 16.48
N SER A 250 -3.56 10.36 17.76
CA SER A 250 -2.23 10.00 18.28
C SER A 250 -1.83 8.57 17.90
N TYR A 251 -2.79 7.65 17.93
CA TYR A 251 -2.60 6.25 17.58
C TYR A 251 -2.36 6.07 16.07
N SER A 252 -3.17 6.69 15.22
CA SER A 252 -3.04 6.57 13.76
C SER A 252 -1.74 7.21 13.25
N THR A 253 -1.36 8.37 13.80
CA THR A 253 -0.06 9.01 13.55
C THR A 253 1.08 8.09 13.94
N LEU A 254 1.02 7.44 15.11
CA LEU A 254 2.05 6.49 15.54
C LEU A 254 2.17 5.30 14.58
N LEU A 255 1.05 4.72 14.14
CA LEU A 255 1.05 3.60 13.20
C LEU A 255 1.70 3.96 11.86
N VAL A 256 1.39 5.13 11.31
CA VAL A 256 2.02 5.62 10.09
C VAL A 256 3.52 5.80 10.28
N LEU A 257 3.93 6.44 11.37
CA LEU A 257 5.35 6.67 11.64
C LEU A 257 6.11 5.36 11.88
N LEU A 258 5.45 4.35 12.46
CA LEU A 258 6.03 3.03 12.66
C LEU A 258 6.31 2.33 11.32
N LEU A 259 5.37 2.40 10.38
CA LEU A 259 5.55 1.88 9.03
C LEU A 259 6.65 2.65 8.28
N ALA A 260 6.65 3.98 8.40
CA ALA A 260 7.70 4.81 7.85
C ALA A 260 9.09 4.44 8.40
N LEU A 261 9.22 4.25 9.72
CA LEU A 261 10.44 3.76 10.35
C LEU A 261 10.88 2.43 9.75
N ILE A 262 10.01 1.43 9.68
CA ILE A 262 10.35 0.10 9.16
C ILE A 262 10.86 0.17 7.71
N ASP A 263 10.34 1.09 6.92
CA ASP A 263 10.76 1.27 5.53
C ASP A 263 12.15 1.86 5.40
N VAL A 264 12.49 2.87 6.22
CA VAL A 264 13.74 3.63 6.09
C VAL A 264 14.88 3.06 6.93
N LEU A 265 14.56 2.39 8.04
CA LEU A 265 15.50 1.83 9.00
C LEU A 265 16.61 0.95 8.36
N PRO A 266 16.35 0.15 7.32
CA PRO A 266 17.39 -0.68 6.71
C PRO A 266 18.36 0.05 5.77
N THR A 267 18.00 1.25 5.31
CA THR A 267 18.67 1.93 4.18
C THR A 267 19.28 3.27 4.54
N VAL A 268 19.00 3.78 5.73
CA VAL A 268 19.35 5.14 6.15
C VAL A 268 20.27 5.10 7.38
N ASP A 269 21.27 5.97 7.40
CA ASP A 269 22.11 6.21 8.57
C ASP A 269 21.26 6.75 9.73
N THR A 270 21.52 6.27 10.95
CA THR A 270 20.74 6.66 12.15
C THR A 270 20.68 8.17 12.38
N SER A 271 21.68 8.93 11.93
CA SER A 271 21.71 10.40 12.00
C SER A 271 20.68 11.12 11.12
N LYS A 272 20.22 10.47 10.04
CA LYS A 272 19.20 10.99 9.11
C LYS A 272 17.82 10.37 9.33
N LEU A 273 17.72 9.42 10.26
CA LEU A 273 16.54 8.59 10.44
C LEU A 273 15.27 9.42 10.71
N ALA A 274 15.36 10.47 11.52
CA ALA A 274 14.22 11.33 11.84
C ALA A 274 13.64 12.04 10.60
N GLU A 275 14.50 12.59 9.75
CA GLU A 275 14.11 13.29 8.52
C GLU A 275 13.51 12.34 7.50
N GLU A 276 14.09 11.15 7.36
CA GLU A 276 13.63 10.13 6.42
C GLU A 276 12.30 9.51 6.88
N ILE A 277 12.09 9.27 8.18
CA ILE A 277 10.78 8.86 8.73
C ILE A 277 9.72 9.90 8.38
N ARG A 278 9.99 11.19 8.61
CA ARG A 278 9.05 12.26 8.30
C ARG A 278 8.71 12.27 6.82
N THR A 279 9.74 12.26 5.97
CA THR A 279 9.61 12.30 4.52
C THR A 279 8.78 11.13 4.02
N GLN A 280 9.06 9.93 4.51
CA GLN A 280 8.33 8.71 4.19
C GLN A 280 6.87 8.76 4.66
N ALA A 281 6.61 9.22 5.90
CA ALA A 281 5.28 9.35 6.47
C ALA A 281 4.37 10.32 5.69
N VAL A 282 4.92 11.49 5.34
CA VAL A 282 4.19 12.51 4.59
C VAL A 282 3.97 12.07 3.14
N ASN A 283 5.02 11.60 2.47
CA ASN A 283 4.97 11.34 1.03
C ASN A 283 4.25 10.04 0.67
N LEU A 284 4.30 9.01 1.52
CA LEU A 284 3.73 7.70 1.19
C LEU A 284 2.42 7.42 1.88
N TYR A 285 2.35 7.79 3.16
CA TYR A 285 1.26 7.42 4.04
C TYR A 285 0.30 8.60 4.26
N GLY A 286 0.46 9.70 3.50
CA GLY A 286 -0.48 10.81 3.48
C GLY A 286 -0.64 11.52 4.82
N LEU A 287 0.38 11.45 5.70
CA LEU A 287 0.38 12.20 6.95
C LEU A 287 0.60 13.70 6.65
N SER A 288 -0.08 14.59 7.37
CA SER A 288 0.20 16.02 7.27
C SER A 288 1.54 16.35 7.93
N SER A 289 2.32 17.23 7.29
CA SER A 289 3.54 17.80 7.88
C SER A 289 3.27 18.57 9.17
N ASP A 290 2.03 19.01 9.36
CA ASP A 290 1.61 19.89 10.45
C ASP A 290 0.93 19.10 11.59
N SER A 291 1.02 17.76 11.60
CA SER A 291 0.45 16.95 12.68
C SER A 291 1.12 17.33 14.02
N PRO A 292 0.35 17.71 15.06
CA PRO A 292 0.90 18.27 16.31
C PRO A 292 1.88 17.36 17.04
N GLU A 293 1.73 16.04 16.90
CA GLU A 293 2.52 15.03 17.62
C GLU A 293 3.64 14.42 16.76
N LEU A 294 3.84 14.92 15.55
CA LEU A 294 4.75 14.34 14.57
C LEU A 294 6.20 14.28 15.09
N ASP A 295 6.70 15.41 15.57
CA ASP A 295 8.10 15.55 16.00
C ASP A 295 8.40 14.71 17.23
N GLU A 296 7.50 14.74 18.21
CA GLU A 296 7.62 13.97 19.45
C GLU A 296 7.65 12.47 19.14
N LYS A 297 6.71 11.96 18.34
CA LYS A 297 6.66 10.53 18.00
C LYS A 297 7.85 10.08 17.16
N ILE A 298 8.32 10.90 16.23
CA ILE A 298 9.54 10.60 15.47
C ILE A 298 10.72 10.46 16.43
N HIS A 299 10.86 11.37 17.40
CA HIS A 299 11.94 11.30 18.39
C HIS A 299 11.90 9.97 19.17
N LEU A 300 10.74 9.62 19.71
CA LEU A 300 10.52 8.36 20.44
C LEU A 300 10.86 7.11 19.60
N LEU A 301 10.44 7.11 18.33
CA LEU A 301 10.74 6.00 17.41
C LEU A 301 12.23 5.90 17.06
N VAL A 302 12.93 7.02 16.93
CA VAL A 302 14.39 7.05 16.73
C VAL A 302 15.12 6.56 17.97
N GLU A 303 14.69 6.94 19.17
CA GLU A 303 15.24 6.41 20.43
C GLU A 303 15.15 4.89 20.47
N MET A 304 13.99 4.32 20.14
CA MET A 304 13.81 2.87 20.08
C MET A 304 14.69 2.21 19.02
N ALA A 305 14.80 2.82 17.82
CA ALA A 305 15.64 2.29 16.75
C ALA A 305 17.13 2.22 17.18
N ASN A 306 17.61 3.21 17.92
CA ASN A 306 18.97 3.25 18.45
C ASN A 306 19.25 2.20 19.53
N MET A 307 18.23 1.60 20.13
CA MET A 307 18.39 0.46 21.05
C MET A 307 18.65 -0.87 20.32
N VAL A 308 18.39 -0.93 19.01
CA VAL A 308 18.64 -2.13 18.21
C VAL A 308 20.11 -2.16 17.79
N PRO A 309 20.84 -3.28 17.99
CA PRO A 309 22.22 -3.38 17.53
C PRO A 309 22.34 -3.11 16.02
N ASN A 310 23.32 -2.31 15.60
CA ASN A 310 23.51 -1.94 14.19
C ASN A 310 23.61 -3.15 13.24
N SER A 311 24.16 -4.28 13.71
CA SER A 311 24.23 -5.52 12.93
C SER A 311 22.87 -6.17 12.65
N LEU A 312 21.83 -5.79 13.41
CA LEU A 312 20.48 -6.37 13.36
C LEU A 312 19.45 -5.42 12.75
N ILE A 313 19.72 -4.11 12.72
CA ILE A 313 18.85 -3.04 12.17
C ILE A 313 18.30 -3.40 10.78
N GLY A 314 19.18 -3.84 9.88
CA GLY A 314 18.80 -4.22 8.52
C GLY A 314 17.83 -5.40 8.42
N SER A 315 17.61 -6.15 9.50
CA SER A 315 16.73 -7.33 9.55
C SER A 315 15.40 -7.08 10.27
N VAL A 316 15.18 -5.86 10.78
CA VAL A 316 13.96 -5.50 11.51
C VAL A 316 12.73 -5.45 10.59
N LYS A 317 11.66 -6.17 10.93
CA LYS A 317 10.39 -6.25 10.19
C LYS A 317 9.22 -5.81 11.08
N GLY A 318 7.99 -5.94 10.57
CA GLY A 318 6.76 -5.55 11.28
C GLY A 318 6.05 -4.41 10.56
N PRO A 319 5.06 -3.75 11.18
CA PRO A 319 4.66 -3.97 12.57
C PRO A 319 3.89 -5.28 12.76
N LEU A 320 4.09 -5.92 13.92
CA LEU A 320 3.24 -7.01 14.41
C LEU A 320 2.30 -6.46 15.47
N TRP A 321 1.01 -6.72 15.34
CA TRP A 321 0.04 -6.39 16.37
C TRP A 321 -0.18 -7.59 17.29
N LEU A 322 0.12 -7.43 18.57
CA LEU A 322 0.00 -8.47 19.57
C LEU A 322 -1.14 -8.15 20.53
N SER A 323 -1.86 -9.18 20.99
CA SER A 323 -2.75 -9.00 22.14
C SER A 323 -1.93 -8.62 23.37
N PRO A 324 -2.54 -8.03 24.41
CA PRO A 324 -1.83 -7.66 25.64
C PRO A 324 -1.02 -8.83 26.22
N GLU A 325 -1.59 -10.04 26.26
CA GLU A 325 -0.94 -11.23 26.81
C GLU A 325 0.30 -11.61 25.99
N ARG A 326 0.16 -11.67 24.66
CA ARG A 326 1.28 -11.99 23.77
C ARG A 326 2.35 -10.91 23.78
N PHE A 327 1.95 -9.65 23.93
CA PHE A 327 2.87 -8.53 24.02
C PHE A 327 3.73 -8.65 25.28
N ASP A 328 3.13 -8.97 26.43
CA ASP A 328 3.85 -9.18 27.69
C ASP A 328 4.81 -10.38 27.63
N GLU A 329 4.39 -11.49 26.99
CA GLU A 329 5.25 -12.64 26.75
C GLU A 329 6.49 -12.26 25.90
N GLU A 330 6.29 -11.59 24.77
CA GLU A 330 7.37 -11.18 23.88
C GLU A 330 8.27 -10.12 24.51
N LYS A 331 7.70 -9.21 25.32
CA LYS A 331 8.41 -8.15 26.04
C LYS A 331 9.47 -8.71 27.00
N GLY A 332 9.28 -9.92 27.55
CA GLY A 332 10.28 -10.58 28.39
C GLY A 332 11.62 -10.80 27.67
N SER A 333 11.57 -11.14 26.38
CA SER A 333 12.73 -11.52 25.55
C SER A 333 13.07 -10.51 24.45
N ALA A 334 12.43 -9.34 24.45
CA ALA A 334 12.64 -8.31 23.44
C ALA A 334 14.07 -7.73 23.46
N ILE A 335 14.59 -7.46 22.26
CA ILE A 335 15.89 -6.83 22.00
C ILE A 335 15.86 -5.36 22.41
N ALA A 336 14.77 -4.66 22.09
CA ALA A 336 14.53 -3.28 22.47
C ALA A 336 13.13 -3.14 23.06
N LYS A 337 13.00 -2.28 24.08
CA LYS A 337 11.74 -2.02 24.78
C LYS A 337 11.60 -0.51 24.90
N HIS A 338 10.57 0.05 24.29
CA HIS A 338 10.31 1.47 24.48
C HIS A 338 9.83 1.71 25.92
N SER A 339 10.29 2.79 26.55
CA SER A 339 9.94 3.17 27.93
C SER A 339 8.50 3.68 28.08
N SER A 340 8.03 4.50 27.13
CA SER A 340 6.70 5.11 27.14
C SER A 340 5.71 4.53 26.12
N LEU A 341 6.16 4.10 24.94
CA LEU A 341 5.28 3.54 23.91
C LEU A 341 5.05 2.04 24.12
N PRO A 342 3.85 1.52 23.77
CA PRO A 342 3.57 0.08 23.81
C PRO A 342 4.18 -0.64 22.61
N ILE A 343 5.48 -0.46 22.39
CA ILE A 343 6.24 -0.99 21.25
C ILE A 343 7.50 -1.69 21.74
N ILE A 344 7.78 -2.85 21.15
CA ILE A 344 9.00 -3.64 21.39
C ILE A 344 9.63 -4.06 20.07
N VAL A 345 10.92 -4.37 20.09
CA VAL A 345 11.58 -5.15 19.03
C VAL A 345 11.78 -6.56 19.57
N THR A 346 10.99 -7.50 19.09
CA THR A 346 11.02 -8.92 19.51
C THR A 346 12.36 -9.59 19.21
N LYS A 347 12.64 -10.73 19.85
CA LYS A 347 13.82 -11.58 19.56
C LYS A 347 13.89 -12.05 18.10
N HIS A 348 12.76 -12.05 17.40
CA HIS A 348 12.64 -12.41 15.98
C HIS A 348 12.76 -11.19 15.05
N LEU A 349 13.28 -10.08 15.57
CA LEU A 349 13.54 -8.84 14.83
C LEU A 349 12.27 -8.26 14.23
N ALA A 350 11.13 -8.41 14.90
CA ALA A 350 9.91 -7.71 14.52
C ALA A 350 9.64 -6.58 15.50
N ILE A 351 9.44 -5.37 14.98
CA ILE A 351 8.75 -4.29 15.70
C ILE A 351 7.33 -4.78 15.95
N ALA A 352 6.95 -4.88 17.21
CA ALA A 352 5.63 -5.30 17.64
C ALA A 352 5.00 -4.22 18.51
N MET A 353 3.69 -4.03 18.36
CA MET A 353 2.89 -3.08 19.10
C MET A 353 1.81 -3.83 19.88
N GLU A 354 1.60 -3.42 21.13
CA GLU A 354 0.45 -3.89 21.92
C GLU A 354 -0.82 -3.33 21.29
N TRP A 355 -1.75 -4.21 20.98
CA TRP A 355 -3.09 -3.84 20.59
C TRP A 355 -3.96 -3.72 21.84
N LYS A 356 -4.50 -2.53 22.09
CA LYS A 356 -5.48 -2.29 23.14
C LYS A 356 -6.88 -2.34 22.51
N VAL A 357 -7.66 -3.35 22.90
CA VAL A 357 -9.09 -3.49 22.53
C VAL A 357 -9.92 -2.50 23.33
#